data_AF-A0A8S3DBG3-F1
#
_entry.id   AF-A0A8S3DBG3-F1
#
_cell.length_a   1.000
_cell.length_b   1.000
_cell.length_c   1.000
_cell.angle_alpha   90.00
_cell.angle_beta   90.00
_cell.angle_gamma   90.00
#
_symmetry.space_group_name_H-M   'P 1'
#
loop_
_entity.id
_entity.type
_entity.pdbx_description
1 polymer ?
#
loop_
_entity_poly.entity_id
_entity_poly.type
_entity_poly.pdbx_seq_one_letter_code
_entity_poly.pdbx_strand_id
1 'polypeptide(L)'
;MFNVSLFRTNKKPPQEFWNGTLVDNYNFLMSEELICRCKSSLDEPFISLNDLAVHHVSYNELEKQYVELSDWCAKISDVIKKISSNTLTCYLRQKYYEDLYEQGLMRLRMFKQYSNKLIQRFPDLNIVITNKMEIIYKIWNELEARFIGYLDEDFDQIIHGLPLF
;
A
#
# COMPACT_ATOMS: atom_id res chain seq x y z
N MET A 1 -29.21 -5.50 5.27
CA MET A 1 -29.23 -5.53 6.76
C MET A 1 -28.88 -6.94 7.21
N PHE A 2 -27.68 -7.17 7.72
CA PHE A 2 -27.28 -8.46 8.28
C PHE A 2 -27.85 -8.57 9.70
N ASN A 3 -28.68 -9.57 9.96
CA ASN A 3 -29.32 -9.77 11.25
C ASN A 3 -28.36 -10.55 12.17
N VAL A 4 -27.68 -9.85 13.07
CA VAL A 4 -26.61 -10.37 13.96
C VAL A 4 -27.16 -11.27 15.09
N SER A 5 -28.48 -11.51 15.13
CA SER A 5 -29.15 -12.24 16.21
C SER A 5 -28.90 -13.76 16.24
N LEU A 6 -28.28 -14.34 15.20
CA LEU A 6 -28.00 -15.79 15.12
C LEU A 6 -26.79 -16.25 15.95
N PHE A 7 -25.90 -15.35 16.38
CA PHE A 7 -24.67 -15.73 17.07
C PHE A 7 -24.82 -15.92 18.59
N ARG A 8 -26.02 -15.73 19.16
CA ARG A 8 -26.26 -15.78 20.62
C ARG A 8 -26.81 -17.11 21.14
N THR A 9 -27.01 -18.12 20.30
CA THR A 9 -27.52 -19.42 20.77
C THR A 9 -26.43 -20.49 20.66
N ASN A 10 -26.16 -21.22 21.76
CA ASN A 10 -25.23 -22.37 21.85
C ASN A 10 -25.64 -23.59 20.99
N LYS A 11 -26.39 -23.38 19.89
CA LYS A 11 -26.76 -24.43 18.95
C LYS A 11 -25.70 -24.47 17.84
N LYS A 12 -25.11 -25.66 17.62
CA LYS A 12 -24.23 -25.89 16.46
C LYS A 12 -24.99 -25.44 15.20
N PRO A 13 -24.39 -24.63 14.32
CA PRO A 13 -25.08 -24.15 13.13
C PRO A 13 -25.51 -25.34 12.27
N PRO A 14 -26.69 -25.29 11.62
CA PRO A 14 -27.17 -26.36 10.75
C PRO A 14 -26.12 -26.71 9.68
N GLN A 15 -26.00 -27.98 9.32
CA GLN A 15 -25.00 -28.44 8.34
C GLN A 15 -25.19 -27.77 6.96
N GLU A 16 -26.43 -27.37 6.64
CA GLU A 16 -26.79 -26.58 5.46
C GLU A 16 -26.17 -25.17 5.46
N PHE A 17 -25.99 -24.55 6.64
CA PHE A 17 -25.33 -23.24 6.77
C PHE A 17 -23.83 -23.35 6.45
N TRP A 18 -23.19 -24.42 6.91
CA TRP A 18 -21.77 -24.69 6.62
C TRP A 18 -21.55 -25.04 5.16
N ASN A 19 -22.35 -25.96 4.61
CA ASN A 19 -22.14 -26.51 3.27
C ASN A 19 -22.63 -25.60 2.14
N GLY A 20 -23.70 -24.84 2.34
CA GLY A 20 -24.20 -23.90 1.33
C GLY A 20 -23.59 -22.53 1.56
N THR A 21 -24.03 -21.84 2.61
CA THR A 21 -23.74 -20.41 2.75
C THR A 21 -22.26 -20.10 3.01
N LEU A 22 -21.57 -20.85 3.85
CA LEU A 22 -20.17 -20.54 4.17
C LEU A 22 -19.22 -20.97 3.07
N VAL A 23 -19.37 -22.20 2.56
CA VAL A 23 -18.53 -22.74 1.48
C VAL A 23 -18.74 -21.96 0.19
N ASP A 24 -19.97 -21.60 -0.16
CA ASP A 24 -20.22 -20.80 -1.37
C ASP A 24 -19.66 -19.39 -1.24
N ASN A 25 -19.78 -18.75 -0.06
CA ASN A 25 -19.15 -17.46 0.19
C ASN A 25 -17.61 -17.56 0.18
N TYR A 26 -17.03 -18.62 0.74
CA TYR A 26 -15.60 -18.86 0.71
C TYR A 26 -15.11 -19.07 -0.72
N ASN A 27 -15.79 -19.91 -1.51
CA ASN A 27 -15.46 -20.17 -2.91
C ASN A 27 -15.63 -18.91 -3.77
N PHE A 28 -16.63 -18.07 -3.47
CA PHE A 28 -16.79 -16.78 -4.13
C PHE A 28 -15.65 -15.82 -3.80
N LEU A 29 -15.28 -15.69 -2.51
CA LEU A 29 -14.17 -14.84 -2.07
C LEU A 29 -12.82 -15.31 -2.60
N MET A 30 -12.63 -16.63 -2.71
CA MET A 30 -11.43 -17.26 -3.26
C MET A 30 -11.51 -17.50 -4.77
N SER A 31 -12.57 -17.03 -5.44
CA SER A 31 -12.71 -17.24 -6.88
C SER A 31 -11.60 -16.49 -7.61
N GLU A 32 -10.93 -17.18 -8.53
CA GLU A 32 -9.89 -16.57 -9.36
C GLU A 32 -10.44 -15.37 -10.13
N GLU A 33 -11.72 -15.37 -10.50
CA GLU A 33 -12.37 -14.24 -11.16
C GLU A 33 -12.43 -13.01 -10.26
N LEU A 34 -12.80 -13.15 -8.97
CA LEU A 34 -12.83 -12.02 -8.04
C LEU A 34 -11.41 -11.54 -7.74
N ILE A 35 -10.46 -12.46 -7.54
CA ILE A 35 -9.05 -12.15 -7.33
C ILE A 35 -8.46 -11.42 -8.55
N CYS A 36 -8.75 -11.90 -9.76
CA CYS A 36 -8.33 -11.27 -11.01
C CYS A 36 -9.01 -9.91 -11.19
N ARG A 37 -10.29 -9.76 -10.87
CA ARG A 37 -10.97 -8.46 -10.91
C ARG A 37 -10.36 -7.47 -9.91
N CYS A 38 -10.01 -7.91 -8.70
CA CYS A 38 -9.33 -7.06 -7.71
C CYS A 38 -7.90 -6.68 -8.14
N LYS A 39 -7.15 -7.62 -8.74
CA LYS A 39 -5.83 -7.33 -9.33
C LYS A 39 -5.96 -6.35 -10.50
N SER A 40 -6.90 -6.61 -11.40
CA SER A 40 -7.21 -5.72 -12.52
C SER A 40 -7.79 -4.39 -12.07
N SER A 41 -8.46 -4.28 -10.91
CA SER A 41 -8.94 -3.00 -10.36
C SER A 41 -7.84 -2.21 -9.65
N LEU A 42 -6.78 -2.89 -9.18
CA LEU A 42 -5.54 -2.27 -8.71
C LEU A 42 -4.74 -1.69 -9.89
N ASP A 43 -4.82 -2.34 -11.05
CA ASP A 43 -4.21 -1.91 -12.31
C ASP A 43 -5.12 -0.99 -13.15
N GLU A 44 -6.43 -1.00 -12.94
CA GLU A 44 -7.33 0.01 -13.47
C GLU A 44 -7.00 1.32 -12.76
N PRO A 45 -6.70 2.40 -13.52
CA PRO A 45 -6.63 3.71 -12.93
C PRO A 45 -8.01 4.01 -12.35
N PHE A 46 -8.14 3.91 -11.02
CA PHE A 46 -9.33 4.32 -10.27
C PHE A 46 -9.91 5.57 -10.93
N ILE A 47 -11.08 5.38 -11.52
CA ILE A 47 -12.03 6.37 -12.02
C ILE A 47 -11.40 7.74 -12.21
N SER A 48 -11.01 8.02 -13.45
CA SER A 48 -11.28 9.31 -14.11
C SER A 48 -11.55 10.49 -13.16
N LEU A 49 -10.51 11.00 -12.50
CA LEU A 49 -10.42 12.44 -12.16
C LEU A 49 -10.29 13.30 -13.44
N ASN A 50 -10.82 12.81 -14.56
CA ASN A 50 -10.67 13.36 -15.89
C ASN A 50 -11.76 14.37 -16.23
N ASP A 51 -12.70 14.68 -15.31
CA ASP A 51 -13.74 15.68 -15.56
C ASP A 51 -13.61 16.98 -14.76
N LEU A 52 -12.55 17.16 -13.95
CA LEU A 52 -12.29 18.45 -13.27
C LEU A 52 -10.91 19.05 -13.53
N ALA A 53 -10.04 18.33 -14.24
CA ALA A 53 -8.70 18.82 -14.51
C ALA A 53 -8.28 18.56 -15.96
N VAL A 54 -8.82 19.38 -16.88
CA VAL A 54 -8.10 19.82 -18.08
C VAL A 54 -6.90 20.70 -17.67
N HIS A 55 -6.21 20.36 -16.58
CA HIS A 55 -5.07 21.08 -16.07
C HIS A 55 -3.82 20.46 -16.69
N HIS A 56 -3.34 21.14 -17.73
CA HIS A 56 -1.94 21.22 -18.16
C HIS A 56 -0.99 20.24 -17.48
N VAL A 57 -0.90 19.03 -18.05
CA VAL A 57 0.21 18.11 -17.76
C VAL A 57 1.51 18.87 -18.09
N SER A 58 2.29 19.16 -17.06
CA SER A 58 3.42 20.08 -17.11
C SER A 58 4.63 19.44 -16.45
N TYR A 59 5.79 19.59 -17.07
CA TYR A 59 7.04 19.09 -16.52
C TYR A 59 7.37 19.75 -15.16
N ASN A 60 7.01 21.02 -14.96
CA ASN A 60 7.22 21.71 -13.67
C ASN A 60 6.43 21.07 -12.53
N GLU A 61 5.26 20.51 -12.82
CA GLU A 61 4.45 19.82 -11.82
C GLU A 61 5.03 18.44 -11.49
N LEU A 62 5.57 17.72 -12.48
CA LEU A 62 6.34 16.51 -12.24
C LEU A 62 7.58 16.80 -11.37
N GLU A 63 8.28 17.90 -11.62
CA GLU A 63 9.45 18.29 -10.82
C GLU A 63 9.07 18.54 -9.36
N LYS A 64 7.95 19.23 -9.10
CA LYS A 64 7.43 19.42 -7.75
C LYS A 64 7.09 18.09 -7.07
N GLN A 65 6.35 17.22 -7.74
CA GLN A 65 6.00 15.89 -7.21
C GLN A 65 7.24 15.03 -6.93
N TYR A 66 8.26 15.12 -7.78
CA TYR A 66 9.54 14.45 -7.57
C TYR A 66 10.24 14.94 -6.30
N VAL A 67 10.30 16.26 -6.08
CA VAL A 67 10.88 16.85 -4.86
C VAL A 67 10.07 16.46 -3.63
N GLU A 68 8.74 16.61 -3.67
CA GLU A 68 7.86 16.27 -2.55
C GLU A 68 7.97 14.80 -2.16
N LEU A 69 8.03 13.89 -3.14
CA LEU A 69 8.17 12.46 -2.90
C LEU A 69 9.55 12.12 -2.33
N SER A 70 10.62 12.74 -2.86
CA SER A 70 11.98 12.57 -2.35
C SER A 70 12.09 13.06 -0.90
N ASP A 71 11.55 14.24 -0.59
CA ASP A 71 11.52 14.82 0.75
C ASP A 71 10.68 13.96 1.71
N TRP A 72 9.56 13.42 1.22
CA TRP A 72 8.75 12.52 2.00
C TRP A 72 9.51 11.23 2.33
N CYS A 73 10.17 10.59 1.36
CA CYS A 73 11.00 9.41 1.60
C CYS A 73 12.12 9.69 2.62
N ALA A 74 12.76 10.87 2.55
CA ALA A 74 13.78 11.29 3.51
C ALA A 74 13.19 11.44 4.93
N LYS A 75 12.06 12.14 5.07
CA LYS A 75 11.36 12.30 6.35
C LYS A 75 10.96 10.97 6.96
N ILE A 76 10.43 10.05 6.16
CA ILE A 76 10.03 8.73 6.63
C ILE A 76 11.24 7.91 7.06
N SER A 77 12.32 7.94 6.29
CA SER A 77 13.59 7.32 6.69
C SER A 77 14.06 7.80 8.08
N ASP A 78 13.92 9.09 8.39
CA ASP A 78 14.28 9.64 9.70
C ASP A 78 13.30 9.25 10.81
N VAL A 79 12.00 9.18 10.50
CA VAL A 79 10.96 8.71 11.44
C VAL A 79 11.21 7.25 11.82
N ILE A 80 11.48 6.39 10.84
CA ILE A 80 11.78 4.97 11.07
C ILE A 80 12.98 4.82 12.00
N LYS A 81 14.07 5.56 11.74
CA LYS A 81 15.25 5.57 12.62
C LYS A 81 14.89 5.97 14.06
N LYS A 82 14.04 6.98 14.26
CA LYS A 82 13.62 7.41 15.60
C LYS A 82 12.72 6.39 16.29
N ILE A 83 11.82 5.75 15.55
CA ILE A 83 10.89 4.76 16.12
C ILE A 83 11.64 3.50 16.58
N SER A 84 12.69 3.10 15.87
CA SER A 84 13.56 2.00 16.32
C SER A 84 14.18 2.24 17.72
N SER A 85 14.33 3.50 18.13
CA SER A 85 14.85 3.89 19.45
C SER A 85 13.78 4.17 20.50
N ASN A 86 12.50 3.95 20.18
CA ASN A 86 11.37 4.40 21.00
C ASN A 86 10.64 3.24 21.70
N THR A 87 10.06 3.51 22.87
CA THR A 87 9.39 2.53 23.77
C THR A 87 7.97 2.15 23.35
N LEU A 88 7.62 2.31 22.06
CA LEU A 88 6.31 1.88 21.56
C LEU A 88 6.20 0.35 21.63
N THR A 89 5.00 -0.17 21.92
CA THR A 89 4.75 -1.62 21.86
C THR A 89 4.91 -2.13 20.42
N CYS A 90 5.38 -3.37 20.25
CA CYS A 90 5.65 -3.98 18.94
C CYS A 90 4.45 -3.86 17.96
N TYR A 91 3.22 -4.12 18.45
CA TYR A 91 2.00 -3.99 17.65
C TYR A 91 1.75 -2.56 17.14
N LEU A 92 2.01 -1.54 17.96
CA LEU A 92 1.83 -0.14 17.55
C LEU A 92 2.88 0.29 16.53
N ARG A 93 4.12 -0.21 16.65
CA ARG A 93 5.16 0.01 15.64
C ARG A 93 4.79 -0.64 14.31
N GLN A 94 4.38 -1.90 14.34
CA GLN A 94 3.97 -2.63 13.14
C GLN A 94 2.86 -1.89 12.39
N LYS A 95 1.75 -1.56 13.07
CA LYS A 95 0.63 -0.84 12.44
C LYS A 95 1.09 0.50 11.85
N TYR A 96 1.95 1.22 12.55
CA TYR A 96 2.47 2.48 12.05
C TYR A 96 3.34 2.32 10.79
N TYR A 97 4.17 1.27 10.73
CA TYR A 97 4.94 0.96 9.52
C TYR A 97 4.05 0.55 8.34
N GLU A 98 3.01 -0.26 8.59
CA GLU A 98 2.02 -0.62 7.58
C GLU A 98 1.33 0.63 7.01
N ASP A 99 0.86 1.54 7.87
CA ASP A 99 0.22 2.79 7.45
C ASP A 99 1.17 3.67 6.59
N LEU A 100 2.45 3.76 6.98
CA LEU A 100 3.45 4.52 6.22
C LEU A 100 3.76 3.88 4.87
N TYR A 101 3.84 2.55 4.84
CA TYR A 101 4.09 1.77 3.65
C TYR A 101 2.96 1.94 2.62
N GLU A 102 1.70 1.80 3.05
CA GLU A 102 0.53 2.02 2.20
C GLU A 102 0.48 3.43 1.61
N GLN A 103 0.76 4.44 2.43
CA GLN A 103 0.83 5.83 1.98
C GLN A 103 1.94 6.04 0.93
N GLY A 104 3.08 5.38 1.08
CA GLY A 104 4.17 5.46 0.11
C GLY A 104 3.82 4.81 -1.22
N LEU A 105 3.21 3.63 -1.20
CA LEU A 105 2.71 2.95 -2.39
C LEU A 105 1.71 3.82 -3.16
N MET A 106 0.80 4.50 -2.46
CA MET A 106 -0.16 5.40 -3.08
C MET A 106 0.54 6.56 -3.80
N ARG A 107 1.51 7.22 -3.14
CA ARG A 107 2.27 8.33 -3.73
C ARG A 107 3.08 7.89 -4.96
N LEU A 108 3.73 6.74 -4.90
CA LEU A 108 4.48 6.17 -6.02
C LEU A 108 3.59 5.84 -7.21
N ARG A 109 2.40 5.27 -6.95
CA ARG A 109 1.44 4.96 -8.02
C ARG A 109 0.99 6.24 -8.73
N MET A 110 0.66 7.29 -7.98
CA MET A 110 0.27 8.59 -8.55
C MET A 110 1.41 9.21 -9.37
N PHE A 111 2.64 9.19 -8.84
CA PHE A 111 3.82 9.69 -9.54
C PHE A 111 4.09 8.94 -10.85
N LYS A 112 3.98 7.61 -10.85
CA LYS A 112 4.12 6.76 -12.04
C LYS A 112 3.05 7.09 -13.09
N GLN A 113 1.79 7.19 -12.68
CA GLN A 113 0.70 7.52 -13.59
C GLN A 113 0.88 8.90 -14.23
N TYR A 114 1.28 9.91 -13.43
CA TYR A 114 1.57 11.25 -13.93
C TYR A 114 2.75 11.26 -14.91
N SER A 115 3.84 10.57 -14.56
CA SER A 115 5.02 10.41 -15.41
C SER A 115 4.69 9.79 -16.76
N ASN A 116 3.90 8.71 -16.77
CA ASN A 116 3.47 8.06 -18.02
C ASN A 116 2.62 8.98 -18.90
N LYS A 117 1.70 9.74 -18.32
CA LYS A 117 0.91 10.75 -19.06
C LYS A 117 1.81 11.84 -19.65
N LEU A 118 2.84 12.26 -18.91
CA LEU A 118 3.80 13.26 -19.38
C LEU A 118 4.67 12.73 -20.54
N ILE A 119 5.13 11.48 -20.45
CA ILE A 119 5.89 10.81 -21.53
C ILE A 119 5.05 10.69 -22.80
N GLN A 120 3.77 10.30 -22.67
CA GLN A 120 2.86 10.22 -23.82
C GLN A 120 2.66 11.57 -24.52
N ARG A 121 2.65 12.67 -23.74
CA ARG A 121 2.45 14.02 -24.26
C ARG A 121 3.74 14.66 -24.80
N PHE A 122 4.87 14.37 -24.18
CA PHE A 122 6.19 14.92 -24.53
C PHE A 122 7.24 13.79 -24.59
N PRO A 123 7.28 13.04 -25.70
CA PRO A 123 8.21 11.91 -25.86
C PRO A 123 9.68 12.31 -25.75
N ASP A 124 10.02 13.54 -26.10
CA ASP A 124 11.39 14.08 -26.02
C ASP A 124 11.94 14.10 -24.59
N LEU A 125 11.05 14.15 -23.58
CA LEU A 125 11.41 14.14 -22.16
C LEU A 125 11.47 12.73 -21.57
N ASN A 126 11.22 11.68 -22.36
CA ASN A 126 11.09 10.31 -21.87
C ASN A 126 12.30 9.85 -21.06
N ILE A 127 13.51 10.08 -21.57
CA ILE A 127 14.75 9.68 -20.90
C ILE A 127 14.87 10.38 -19.54
N VAL A 128 14.58 11.69 -19.48
CA VAL A 128 14.67 12.48 -18.25
C VAL A 128 13.65 12.01 -17.21
N ILE A 129 12.40 11.77 -17.63
CA ILE A 129 11.31 11.33 -16.76
C ILE A 129 11.59 9.91 -16.25
N THR A 130 12.06 9.01 -17.13
CA THR A 130 12.40 7.63 -16.77
C THR A 130 13.55 7.59 -15.76
N ASN A 131 14.62 8.36 -15.97
CA ASN A 131 15.72 8.46 -15.02
C ASN A 131 15.24 8.95 -13.64
N LYS A 132 14.34 9.93 -13.58
CA LYS A 132 13.75 10.40 -12.32
C LYS A 132 12.91 9.31 -11.63
N MET A 133 12.10 8.58 -12.40
CA MET A 133 11.36 7.43 -11.88
C MET A 133 12.30 6.37 -11.30
N GLU A 134 13.38 6.03 -12.01
CA GLU A 134 14.37 5.06 -11.53
C GLU A 134 15.02 5.48 -10.21
N ILE A 135 15.38 6.77 -10.06
CA ILE A 135 15.93 7.30 -8.81
C ILE A 135 14.92 7.16 -7.67
N ILE A 136 13.67 7.55 -7.89
CA ILE A 136 12.61 7.43 -6.89
C ILE A 136 12.38 5.96 -6.50
N TYR A 137 12.33 5.05 -7.47
CA TYR A 137 12.18 3.62 -7.21
C TYR A 137 13.36 3.06 -6.43
N LYS A 138 14.58 3.50 -6.72
CA LYS A 138 15.75 3.11 -5.94
C LYS A 138 15.62 3.57 -4.49
N ILE A 139 15.26 4.83 -4.25
CA ILE A 139 15.05 5.37 -2.90
C ILE A 139 13.94 4.60 -2.17
N TRP A 140 12.84 4.29 -2.87
CA TRP A 140 11.75 3.51 -2.31
C TRP A 140 12.18 2.09 -1.95
N ASN A 141 12.88 1.38 -2.84
CA ASN A 141 13.34 0.01 -2.59
C ASN A 141 14.28 -0.05 -1.37
N GLU A 142 15.15 0.96 -1.20
CA GLU A 142 16.00 1.09 -0.02
C GLU A 142 15.20 1.39 1.27
N LEU A 143 14.06 2.05 1.16
CA LEU A 143 13.15 2.31 2.27
C LEU A 143 12.31 1.08 2.62
N GLU A 144 11.81 0.39 1.60
CA GLU A 144 11.04 -0.85 1.69
C GLU A 144 11.86 -1.98 2.31
N ALA A 145 13.12 -2.15 1.90
CA ALA A 145 14.02 -3.11 2.53
C ALA A 145 14.21 -2.81 4.03
N ARG A 146 14.21 -1.53 4.43
CA ARG A 146 14.25 -1.14 5.84
C ARG A 146 12.95 -1.47 6.55
N PHE A 147 11.79 -1.17 5.96
CA PHE A 147 10.50 -1.55 6.54
C PHE A 147 10.41 -3.05 6.80
N ILE A 148 10.80 -3.87 5.83
CA ILE A 148 10.81 -5.34 5.96
C ILE A 148 11.75 -5.77 7.08
N GLY A 149 12.99 -5.26 7.10
CA GLY A 149 13.96 -5.58 8.16
C GLY A 149 13.44 -5.27 9.57
N TYR A 150 12.73 -4.15 9.77
CA TYR A 150 12.16 -3.82 11.07
C TYR A 150 11.00 -4.74 11.48
N LEU A 151 10.17 -5.14 10.51
CA LEU A 151 9.09 -6.07 10.79
C LEU A 151 9.66 -7.42 11.22
N ASP A 152 10.70 -7.92 10.53
CA ASP A 152 11.37 -9.18 10.87
C ASP A 152 12.00 -9.14 12.28
N GLU A 153 12.67 -8.03 12.65
CA GLU A 153 13.23 -7.84 14.00
C GLU A 153 12.15 -7.87 15.10
N ASP A 154 10.99 -7.22 14.86
CA ASP A 154 9.87 -7.21 15.81
C ASP A 154 9.21 -8.61 15.91
N PHE A 155 9.15 -9.38 14.82
CA PHE A 155 8.67 -10.78 14.83
C PHE A 155 9.60 -11.70 15.65
N ASP A 156 10.92 -11.58 15.48
CA ASP A 156 11.88 -12.39 16.24
C ASP A 156 11.80 -12.11 17.75
N GLN A 157 11.60 -10.86 18.17
CA GLN A 157 11.40 -10.52 19.59
C GLN A 157 10.14 -11.17 20.17
N ILE A 158 9.05 -11.23 19.39
CA ILE A 158 7.79 -11.88 19.78
C ILE A 158 7.96 -13.40 19.90
N ILE A 159 8.65 -14.03 18.95
CA ILE A 159 8.85 -15.49 18.91
C ILE A 159 9.81 -15.96 20.00
N HIS A 160 10.86 -15.19 20.30
CA HIS A 160 11.89 -15.57 21.27
C HIS A 160 11.57 -15.18 22.73
N GLY A 161 10.41 -14.56 23.00
CA GLY A 161 9.95 -14.26 24.36
C GLY A 161 10.89 -13.32 25.13
N LEU A 162 11.63 -12.47 24.41
CA LEU A 162 12.49 -11.47 25.03
C LEU A 162 11.63 -10.41 25.72
N PRO A 163 12.02 -9.89 26.90
CA PRO A 163 11.18 -8.98 27.66
C PRO A 163 10.96 -7.69 26.87
N LEU A 164 9.68 -7.34 26.67
CA LEU A 164 9.26 -6.03 26.19
C LEU A 164 9.60 -5.01 27.28
N PHE A 165 10.72 -4.30 27.13
CA PHE A 165 11.10 -3.17 28.00
C PHE A 165 10.57 -1.85 27.44
#